data_AF-A0A345D995-F1
#
_entry.id   AF-A0A345D995-F1
#
_cell.length_a   1.000
_cell.length_b   1.000
_cell.length_c   1.000
_cell.angle_alpha   90.00
_cell.angle_beta   90.00
_cell.angle_gamma   90.00
#
_symmetry.space_group_name_H-M   'P 1'
#
loop_
_entity.id
_entity.type
_entity.pdbx_description
1 polymer ?
#
loop_
_entity_poly.entity_id
_entity_poly.type
_entity_poly.pdbx_seq_one_letter_code
_entity_poly.pdbx_strand_id
1 'polypeptide(L)'
;MGSFGIMHWLIVLLVVVLVFGTKKLRNMGNDLGSAVKGFKDGMKGEDEDTNSHASVNTAQAAKDVSLTHQADGNKVIDAQARDRQS
;
A
#
# COMPACT_ATOMS: atom_id res chain seq x y z
N MET A 1 -2.69 26.01 -36.65
CA MET A 1 -1.77 25.90 -35.49
C MET A 1 -2.38 24.92 -34.47
N GLY A 2 -2.39 23.63 -34.77
CA GLY A 2 -3.11 22.60 -34.00
C GLY A 2 -2.25 21.37 -33.68
N SER A 3 -0.94 21.58 -33.56
CA SER A 3 0.08 20.53 -33.54
C SER A 3 0.26 19.82 -32.19
N PHE A 4 -0.52 20.18 -31.16
CA PHE A 4 -0.45 19.57 -29.83
C PHE A 4 -1.83 19.09 -29.35
N GLY A 5 -2.56 18.39 -30.22
CA GLY A 5 -3.82 17.74 -29.86
C GLY A 5 -3.65 16.65 -28.80
N ILE A 6 -4.76 16.12 -28.28
CA ILE A 6 -4.82 15.11 -27.21
C ILE A 6 -3.85 13.92 -27.44
N MET A 7 -3.57 13.57 -28.71
CA MET A 7 -2.64 12.52 -29.10
C MET A 7 -1.18 12.79 -28.68
N HIS A 8 -0.73 14.04 -28.65
CA HIS A 8 0.61 14.38 -28.18
C HIS A 8 0.75 14.08 -26.68
N TRP A 9 -0.24 14.46 -25.88
CA TRP A 9 -0.25 14.22 -24.43
C TRP A 9 -0.24 12.72 -24.08
N LEU A 10 -0.92 11.87 -24.86
CA LEU A 10 -0.85 10.42 -24.68
C LEU A 10 0.57 9.87 -24.92
N ILE A 11 1.24 10.34 -25.97
CA ILE A 11 2.61 9.91 -26.31
C ILE A 11 3.60 10.39 -25.24
N VAL A 12 3.46 11.63 -24.77
CA VAL A 12 4.31 12.16 -23.68
C VAL A 12 4.12 11.37 -22.39
N LEU A 13 2.87 11.06 -22.02
CA LEU A 13 2.57 10.25 -20.84
C LEU A 13 3.24 8.88 -20.93
N LEU A 14 3.15 8.21 -22.08
CA LEU A 14 3.80 6.93 -22.32
C LEU A 14 5.31 7.02 -22.09
N VAL A 15 5.97 8.04 -22.66
CA VAL A 15 7.42 8.23 -22.52
C VAL A 15 7.80 8.50 -21.06
N VAL A 16 7.04 9.32 -20.34
CA VAL A 16 7.27 9.59 -18.92
C VAL A 16 7.19 8.29 -18.10
N VAL A 17 6.18 7.46 -18.33
CA VAL A 17 6.04 6.16 -17.65
C VAL A 17 7.23 5.24 -17.94
N LEU A 18 7.75 5.23 -19.17
CA LEU A 18 8.90 4.43 -19.56
C LEU A 18 10.21 4.93 -18.93
N VAL A 19 10.43 6.24 -18.90
CA VAL A 19 11.65 6.85 -18.33
C VAL A 19 11.70 6.69 -16.81
N PHE A 20 10.60 6.97 -16.13
CA PHE A 20 10.53 6.84 -14.67
C PHE A 20 10.29 5.39 -14.21
N GLY A 21 9.75 4.54 -15.10
CA GLY A 21 9.34 3.18 -14.82
C GLY A 21 8.04 3.09 -14.01
N THR A 22 7.25 2.04 -14.24
CA THR A 22 5.97 1.82 -13.54
C THR A 22 6.13 1.64 -12.03
N LYS A 23 7.29 1.16 -11.56
CA LYS A 23 7.56 0.92 -10.13
C LYS A 23 7.67 2.22 -9.31
N LYS A 24 8.31 3.25 -9.87
CA LYS A 24 8.44 4.57 -9.23
C LYS A 24 7.13 5.36 -9.28
N LEU A 25 6.45 5.32 -10.43
CA LEU A 25 5.12 5.92 -10.58
C LEU A 25 4.07 5.25 -9.69
N ARG A 26 4.13 3.94 -9.49
CA ARG A 26 3.18 3.24 -8.60
C ARG A 26 3.40 3.59 -7.14
N ASN A 27 4.66 3.71 -6.70
CA ASN A 27 4.97 4.07 -5.32
C ASN A 27 4.50 5.50 -5.01
N MET A 28 4.87 6.47 -5.85
CA MET A 28 4.44 7.87 -5.66
C MET A 28 2.97 8.10 -6.02
N GLY A 29 2.44 7.34 -6.98
CA GLY A 29 1.03 7.40 -7.38
C GLY A 29 0.08 6.78 -6.35
N ASN A 30 0.53 5.85 -5.51
CA ASN A 30 -0.28 5.35 -4.40
C ASN A 30 -0.42 6.41 -3.30
N ASP A 31 0.67 7.11 -2.98
CA ASP A 31 0.67 8.19 -1.98
C ASP A 31 -0.13 9.41 -2.48
N LEU A 32 0.11 9.84 -3.73
CA LEU A 32 -0.64 10.93 -4.33
C LEU A 32 -2.10 10.54 -4.62
N GLY A 33 -2.34 9.29 -5.02
CA GLY A 33 -3.67 8.77 -5.32
C GLY A 33 -4.54 8.61 -4.09
N SER A 34 -3.97 8.23 -2.95
CA SER A 34 -4.69 8.16 -1.67
C SER A 34 -5.10 9.55 -1.16
N ALA A 35 -4.22 10.55 -1.30
CA ALA A 35 -4.54 11.94 -0.98
C ALA A 35 -5.65 12.51 -1.88
N VAL A 36 -5.57 12.28 -3.19
CA VAL A 36 -6.60 12.71 -4.14
C VAL A 36 -7.92 11.94 -3.94
N LYS A 37 -7.85 10.66 -3.54
CA LYS A 37 -9.04 9.86 -3.22
C LYS A 37 -9.77 10.40 -1.99
N GLY A 38 -9.06 10.71 -0.91
CA GLY A 38 -9.66 11.33 0.28
C GLY A 38 -10.25 12.71 -0.01
N PHE A 39 -9.61 13.50 -0.88
CA PHE A 39 -10.17 14.78 -1.35
C PHE A 39 -11.47 14.58 -2.15
N LYS A 40 -11.49 13.62 -3.08
CA LYS A 40 -12.70 13.30 -3.86
C LYS A 40 -13.82 12.76 -2.97
N ASP A 41 -13.50 11.87 -2.04
CA ASP A 41 -14.46 11.25 -1.14
C ASP A 41 -15.02 12.29 -0.16
N GLY A 42 -14.19 13.23 0.32
CA GLY A 42 -14.64 14.36 1.14
C GLY A 42 -15.50 15.37 0.38
N MET A 43 -15.15 15.67 -0.87
CA MET A 43 -15.94 16.56 -1.74
C MET A 43 -17.27 15.93 -2.20
N LYS A 44 -17.36 14.59 -2.20
CA LYS A 44 -18.60 13.84 -2.45
C LYS A 44 -19.43 13.62 -1.18
N GLY A 45 -18.79 13.60 -0.01
CA GLY A 45 -19.44 13.39 1.28
C GLY A 45 -20.33 14.55 1.73
N GLU A 46 -20.20 15.75 1.14
CA GLU A 46 -21.17 16.83 1.34
C GLU A 46 -22.50 16.61 0.57
N ASP A 47 -22.51 15.73 -0.45
CA ASP A 47 -23.70 15.44 -1.28
C ASP A 47 -24.37 14.09 -0.99
N GLU A 48 -23.65 13.10 -0.44
CA GLU A 48 -24.18 11.76 -0.14
C GLU A 48 -23.70 11.26 1.24
N ASP A 49 -24.42 11.65 2.29
CA ASP A 49 -24.35 10.95 3.58
C ASP A 49 -24.73 9.46 3.40
N THR A 50 -23.93 8.58 4.02
CA THR A 50 -24.13 7.12 4.22
C THR A 50 -23.57 6.15 3.17
N ASN A 51 -22.25 5.89 3.23
CA ASN A 51 -21.72 4.51 3.11
C ASN A 51 -20.25 4.44 3.58
N SER A 52 -20.07 4.59 4.88
CA SER A 52 -18.81 4.31 5.58
C SER A 52 -18.51 2.81 5.56
N HIS A 53 -17.88 2.31 4.50
CA HIS A 53 -17.16 1.02 4.54
C HIS A 53 -16.10 0.89 3.43
N ALA A 54 -15.23 1.89 3.26
CA ALA A 54 -14.14 1.80 2.29
C ALA A 54 -12.80 2.31 2.84
N SER A 55 -12.43 1.92 4.06
CA SER A 55 -11.05 2.00 4.52
C SER A 55 -10.70 0.82 5.43
N VAL A 56 -10.71 -0.39 4.87
CA VAL A 56 -9.88 -1.47 5.37
C VAL A 56 -9.16 -2.05 4.17
N ASN A 57 -7.84 -2.20 4.29
CA ASN A 57 -6.99 -3.07 3.47
C ASN A 57 -6.32 -2.48 2.20
N THR A 58 -5.24 -1.71 2.34
CA THR A 58 -4.17 -1.71 1.30
C THR A 58 -2.75 -1.37 1.79
N ALA A 59 -2.46 -1.50 3.10
CA ALA A 59 -1.09 -1.30 3.63
C ALA A 59 -0.53 -2.53 4.36
N GLN A 60 -1.12 -3.71 4.16
CA GLN A 60 -0.70 -4.96 4.82
C GLN A 60 -0.45 -6.06 3.77
N ALA A 61 0.53 -5.85 2.88
CA ALA A 61 0.97 -6.87 1.93
C ALA A 61 2.50 -6.97 1.78
N ALA A 62 3.28 -6.30 2.64
CA ALA A 62 4.74 -6.37 2.58
C ALA A 62 5.42 -6.71 3.92
N LYS A 63 4.66 -7.00 4.99
CA LYS A 63 5.21 -7.30 6.33
C LYS A 63 4.91 -8.72 6.85
N ASP A 64 4.17 -9.54 6.11
CA ASP A 64 3.70 -10.84 6.62
C ASP A 64 4.49 -12.08 6.13
N VAL A 65 5.47 -11.92 5.22
CA VAL A 65 6.40 -13.03 4.86
C VAL A 65 7.64 -13.01 5.76
N SER A 66 7.43 -12.97 7.06
CA SER A 66 8.52 -13.19 8.04
C SER A 66 8.10 -14.08 9.23
N LEU A 67 6.90 -14.66 9.20
CA LEU A 67 6.36 -15.48 10.29
C LEU A 67 6.61 -16.99 10.15
N THR A 68 7.60 -17.41 9.34
CA THR A 68 7.97 -18.84 9.19
C THR A 68 9.20 -19.25 10.03
N HIS A 69 9.56 -18.53 11.09
CA HIS A 69 10.60 -18.98 12.04
C HIS A 69 10.27 -18.57 13.47
N GLN A 70 9.34 -19.29 14.13
CA GLN A 70 9.34 -19.39 15.60
C GLN A 70 8.57 -20.63 16.06
N ALA A 71 8.84 -21.77 15.43
CA ALA A 71 8.51 -23.09 15.96
C ALA A 71 9.72 -23.62 16.76
N ASP A 72 10.21 -22.88 17.75
CA ASP A 72 11.27 -23.35 18.67
C ASP A 72 11.29 -22.53 19.97
N GLY A 73 10.13 -22.44 20.64
CA GLY A 73 10.00 -21.83 21.97
C GLY A 73 9.63 -22.85 23.06
N ASN A 74 9.19 -24.04 22.66
CA ASN A 74 8.78 -25.10 23.58
C ASN A 74 9.97 -25.92 24.14
N LYS A 75 11.19 -25.37 24.05
CA LYS A 75 12.44 -26.02 24.50
C LYS A 75 13.08 -25.30 25.70
N VAL A 76 12.71 -24.05 25.98
CA VAL A 76 13.32 -23.26 27.08
C VAL A 76 12.59 -23.42 28.42
N ILE A 77 11.33 -23.84 28.40
CA ILE A 77 10.49 -23.92 29.61
C ILE A 77 10.88 -25.16 30.44
N ASP A 78 11.28 -26.25 29.78
CA ASP A 78 11.68 -27.51 30.45
C ASP A 78 13.06 -27.42 31.12
N ALA A 79 13.92 -26.49 30.71
CA ALA A 79 15.26 -26.31 31.30
C ALA A 79 15.21 -25.57 32.65
N GLN A 80 14.25 -24.66 32.84
CA GLN A 80 14.16 -23.83 34.04
C GLN A 80 13.46 -24.54 35.21
N ALA A 81 12.65 -25.56 34.93
CA ALA A 81 11.94 -26.34 35.96
C ALA A 81 12.84 -27.37 36.67
N ARG A 82 13.95 -27.80 36.05
CA ARG A 82 14.83 -28.85 36.57
C ARG A 82 15.83 -28.36 37.63
N ASP A 83 16.03 -27.05 37.73
CA ASP A 83 16.96 -26.40 38.66
C ASP A 83 16.33 -26.03 40.01
N ARG A 84 15.00 -26.17 40.15
CA ARG A 84 14.26 -25.86 41.40
C ARG A 84 13.93 -27.07 42.27
N GLN A 85 14.38 -28.27 41.91
CA GLN A 85 14.11 -29.51 42.65
C GLN A 85 15.38 -30.17 43.24
N SER A 86 16.48 -29.43 43.30
CA SER A 86 17.69 -29.80 44.06
C SER A 86 17.84 -28.94 45.31
#